data_AF-A0A2G8RW63-F1
#
_entry.id   AF-A0A2G8RW63-F1
#
_cell.length_a   1.000
_cell.length_b   1.000
_cell.length_c   1.000
_cell.angle_alpha   90.00
_cell.angle_beta   90.00
_cell.angle_gamma   90.00
#
_symmetry.space_group_name_H-M   'P 1'
#
loop_
_entity.id
_entity.type
_entity.pdbx_description
1 polymer ?
#
loop_
_entity_poly.entity_id
_entity_poly.type
_entity_poly.pdbx_seq_one_letter_code
_entity_poly.pdbx_strand_id
1 'polypeptide(L)'
;MNANSLMAVIEPLLSLHRLRYIVLDFSPFVLQLSSDDILALSKAWPAVEELVIDVATAQSGRAGFESILHFARRCPCLQVLHLPVMVIEPGAFEGLEYSAEPHPLRDLDIEEVVFPPGMDFSREKMDFIQRVFPNVAVASATHPIAF
;
A
#
# COMPACT_ATOMS: atom_id res chain seq x y z
N MET A 1 -4.20 9.71 -20.99
CA MET A 1 -4.61 9.57 -19.58
C MET A 1 -5.86 8.72 -19.54
N ASN A 2 -5.86 7.63 -18.75
CA ASN A 2 -7.07 6.85 -18.48
C ASN A 2 -7.97 7.67 -17.54
N ALA A 3 -9.24 7.86 -17.91
CA ALA A 3 -10.19 8.64 -17.10
C ALA A 3 -10.48 8.00 -15.72
N ASN A 4 -10.17 6.72 -15.54
CA ASN A 4 -10.40 5.97 -14.30
C ASN A 4 -9.13 5.76 -13.46
N SER A 5 -8.09 6.59 -13.64
CA SER A 5 -6.87 6.52 -12.83
C SER A 5 -6.97 7.48 -11.65
N LEU A 6 -6.62 7.02 -10.44
CA LEU A 6 -6.50 7.90 -9.27
C LEU A 6 -5.55 9.07 -9.56
N MET A 7 -4.44 8.79 -10.27
CA MET A 7 -3.43 9.79 -10.60
C MET A 7 -3.96 10.95 -11.42
N ALA A 8 -4.98 10.73 -12.27
CA ALA A 8 -5.58 11.81 -13.04
C ALA A 8 -6.25 12.88 -12.15
N VAL A 9 -6.63 12.52 -10.92
CA VAL A 9 -7.24 13.43 -9.94
C VAL A 9 -6.19 14.03 -9.01
N ILE A 10 -5.21 13.22 -8.56
CA ILE A 10 -4.27 13.61 -7.50
C ILE A 10 -2.92 14.12 -8.01
N GLU A 11 -2.65 14.09 -9.32
CA GLU A 11 -1.40 14.59 -9.93
C GLU A 11 -0.99 15.98 -9.39
N PRO A 12 -1.88 16.98 -9.25
CA PRO A 12 -1.50 18.29 -8.73
C PRO A 12 -0.96 18.26 -7.29
N LEU A 13 -1.33 17.25 -6.49
CA LEU A 13 -0.89 17.10 -5.10
C LEU A 13 0.53 16.51 -5.01
N LEU A 14 1.04 15.89 -6.07
CA LEU A 14 2.36 15.25 -6.06
C LEU A 14 3.51 16.25 -5.91
N SER A 15 3.31 17.52 -6.27
CA SER A 15 4.33 18.57 -6.06
C SER A 15 4.47 18.99 -4.59
N LEU A 16 3.55 18.56 -3.71
CA LEU A 16 3.57 18.92 -2.29
C LEU A 16 4.47 17.96 -1.49
N HIS A 17 5.77 18.04 -1.71
CA HIS A 17 6.77 17.10 -1.16
C HIS A 17 6.92 17.11 0.37
N ARG A 18 6.29 18.07 1.06
CA ARG A 18 6.36 18.24 2.52
C ARG A 18 5.08 17.78 3.24
N LEU A 19 4.15 17.15 2.52
CA LEU A 19 2.98 16.56 3.15
C LEU A 19 3.40 15.46 4.13
N ARG A 20 2.80 15.49 5.32
CA ARG A 20 3.04 14.54 6.42
C ARG A 20 1.82 13.66 6.68
N TYR A 21 0.62 14.20 6.52
CA TYR A 21 -0.64 13.49 6.75
C TYR A 21 -1.50 13.65 5.52
N ILE A 22 -1.87 12.54 4.89
CA ILE A 22 -2.60 12.52 3.63
C ILE A 22 -3.72 11.49 3.75
N VAL A 23 -4.95 11.96 3.57
CA VAL A 23 -6.14 11.10 3.45
C VAL A 23 -6.79 11.38 2.11
N LEU A 24 -6.88 10.35 1.28
CA LEU A 24 -7.50 10.35 -0.03
C LEU A 24 -8.71 9.42 0.01
N ASP A 25 -9.89 9.97 0.29
CA ASP A 25 -11.15 9.23 0.31
C ASP A 25 -11.88 9.39 -1.04
N PHE A 26 -11.86 8.30 -1.79
CA PHE A 26 -12.56 8.09 -3.05
C PHE A 26 -13.41 6.82 -2.99
N SER A 27 -13.82 6.39 -1.79
CA SER A 27 -14.66 5.19 -1.58
C SER A 27 -15.93 5.10 -2.47
N PRO A 28 -16.57 6.22 -2.93
CA PRO A 28 -17.70 6.13 -3.86
C PRO A 28 -17.31 5.79 -5.32
N PHE A 29 -16.02 5.81 -5.66
CA PHE A 29 -15.52 5.69 -7.03
C PHE A 29 -14.73 4.40 -7.23
N VAL A 30 -14.82 3.86 -8.44
CA VAL A 30 -13.96 2.74 -8.87
C VAL A 30 -12.80 3.29 -9.69
N LEU A 31 -11.60 3.32 -9.12
CA LEU A 31 -10.39 3.86 -9.76
C LEU A 31 -9.28 2.82 -9.82
N GLN A 32 -8.34 3.03 -10.73
CA GLN A 32 -7.11 2.24 -10.84
C GLN A 32 -6.03 2.85 -9.94
N LEU A 33 -5.30 1.98 -9.24
CA LEU A 33 -4.12 2.28 -8.44
C LEU A 33 -3.12 1.15 -8.68
N SER A 34 -2.23 1.35 -9.66
CA SER A 34 -1.23 0.37 -10.07
C SER A 34 0.04 0.43 -9.22
N SER A 35 0.93 -0.56 -9.35
CA SER A 35 2.24 -0.53 -8.67
C SER A 35 3.11 0.68 -9.10
N ASP A 36 2.97 1.14 -10.35
CA ASP A 36 3.65 2.35 -10.84
C ASP A 36 3.10 3.62 -10.17
N ASP A 37 1.80 3.66 -9.89
CA ASP A 37 1.19 4.75 -9.14
C ASP A 37 1.70 4.76 -7.70
N ILE A 38 1.76 3.60 -7.03
CA ILE A 38 2.37 3.46 -5.70
C ILE A 38 3.82 3.94 -5.69
N LEU A 39 4.61 3.59 -6.72
CA LEU A 39 5.97 4.10 -6.88
C LEU A 39 5.99 5.62 -7.04
N ALA A 40 5.08 6.20 -7.82
CA ALA A 40 4.99 7.65 -7.99
C ALA A 40 4.65 8.36 -6.67
N LEU A 41 3.69 7.84 -5.90
CA LEU A 41 3.28 8.39 -4.61
C LEU A 41 4.44 8.35 -3.59
N SER A 42 5.14 7.22 -3.49
CA SER A 42 6.30 7.09 -2.59
C SER A 42 7.46 8.04 -2.96
N LYS A 43 7.61 8.40 -4.24
CA LYS A 43 8.59 9.42 -4.68
C LYS A 43 8.12 10.85 -4.37
N ALA A 44 6.82 11.10 -4.51
CA ALA A 44 6.24 12.41 -4.33
C ALA A 44 6.26 12.87 -2.86
N TRP A 45 6.04 11.96 -1.91
CA TRP A 45 5.85 12.30 -0.49
C TRP A 45 6.85 11.59 0.42
N PRO A 46 8.16 11.90 0.35
CA PRO A 46 9.16 11.22 1.18
C PRO A 46 9.05 11.56 2.68
N ALA A 47 8.40 12.68 3.03
CA ALA A 47 8.21 13.12 4.41
C ALA A 47 6.88 12.64 5.03
N VAL A 48 6.12 11.79 4.33
CA VAL A 48 4.83 11.31 4.81
C VAL A 48 4.98 10.47 6.08
N GLU A 49 4.10 10.70 7.04
CA GLU A 49 3.98 9.98 8.30
C GLU A 49 2.71 9.12 8.31
N GLU A 50 1.65 9.60 7.69
CA GLU A 50 0.38 8.90 7.54
C GLU A 50 -0.14 9.07 6.12
N LEU A 51 -0.44 7.93 5.49
CA LEU A 51 -1.06 7.87 4.17
C LEU A 51 -2.23 6.91 4.20
N VAL A 52 -3.42 7.43 3.94
CA VAL A 52 -4.67 6.67 3.81
C VAL A 52 -5.18 6.88 2.39
N ILE A 53 -5.33 5.79 1.65
CA ILE A 53 -5.96 5.78 0.33
C ILE A 53 -7.14 4.83 0.40
N ASP A 54 -8.34 5.39 0.38
CA ASP A 54 -9.60 4.64 0.37
C ASP A 54 -10.25 4.78 -1.00
N VAL A 55 -10.29 3.70 -1.76
CA VAL A 55 -10.83 3.70 -3.13
C VAL A 55 -11.18 2.29 -3.56
N ALA A 56 -12.35 2.11 -4.18
CA ALA A 56 -12.66 0.81 -4.78
C ALA A 56 -11.77 0.59 -6.01
N THR A 57 -11.07 -0.55 -6.08
CA THR A 57 -10.18 -0.86 -7.21
C THR A 57 -10.77 -1.92 -8.14
N ALA A 58 -10.79 -1.60 -9.44
CA ALA A 58 -11.11 -2.59 -10.48
C ALA A 58 -10.03 -3.66 -10.54
N GLN A 59 -10.41 -4.93 -10.76
CA GLN A 59 -9.48 -6.07 -10.74
C GLN A 59 -8.23 -5.87 -11.61
N SER A 60 -8.38 -5.32 -12.82
CA SER A 60 -7.29 -5.11 -13.78
C SER A 60 -6.37 -3.92 -13.45
N GLY A 61 -6.65 -3.16 -12.40
CA GLY A 61 -5.91 -1.96 -12.02
C GLY A 61 -5.43 -1.94 -10.57
N ARG A 62 -5.35 -3.12 -9.93
CA ARG A 62 -4.84 -3.28 -8.57
C ARG A 62 -3.31 -3.31 -8.56
N ALA A 63 -2.73 -2.65 -7.58
CA ALA A 63 -1.30 -2.73 -7.32
C ALA A 63 -0.94 -4.11 -6.77
N GLY A 64 0.23 -4.59 -7.15
CA GLY A 64 0.86 -5.75 -6.53
C GLY A 64 1.24 -5.43 -5.09
N PHE A 65 0.99 -6.36 -4.18
CA PHE A 65 1.23 -6.20 -2.74
C PHE A 65 2.70 -5.86 -2.44
N GLU A 66 3.65 -6.40 -3.20
CA GLU A 66 5.08 -6.12 -3.08
C GLU A 66 5.44 -4.64 -3.28
N SER A 67 4.59 -3.88 -3.98
CA SER A 67 4.81 -2.46 -4.25
C SER A 67 4.87 -1.60 -2.98
N ILE A 68 4.36 -2.07 -1.83
CA ILE A 68 4.49 -1.37 -0.54
C ILE A 68 5.96 -1.19 -0.12
N LEU A 69 6.87 -2.01 -0.67
CA LEU A 69 8.32 -1.85 -0.51
C LEU A 69 8.81 -0.49 -1.03
N HIS A 70 8.09 0.12 -1.98
CA HIS A 70 8.43 1.46 -2.47
C HIS A 70 8.31 2.52 -1.38
N PHE A 71 7.28 2.44 -0.52
CA PHE A 71 7.16 3.29 0.65
C PHE A 71 8.29 3.01 1.65
N ALA A 72 8.56 1.73 1.93
CA ALA A 72 9.63 1.36 2.86
C ALA A 72 11.00 1.95 2.49
N ARG A 73 11.27 2.09 1.18
CA ARG A 73 12.54 2.64 0.68
C ARG A 73 12.58 4.16 0.61
N ARG A 74 11.44 4.86 0.57
CA ARG A 74 11.38 6.29 0.22
C ARG A 74 10.70 7.18 1.26
N CYS A 75 9.93 6.59 2.15
CA CYS A 75 9.13 7.29 3.15
C CYS A 75 9.60 6.87 4.55
N PRO A 76 10.83 7.22 4.96
CA PRO A 76 11.43 6.75 6.21
C PRO A 76 10.73 7.26 7.47
N CYS A 77 9.74 8.16 7.36
CA CYS A 77 8.94 8.66 8.47
C CYS A 77 7.54 8.04 8.54
N LEU A 78 7.17 7.19 7.56
CA LEU A 78 5.82 6.63 7.44
C LEU A 78 5.56 5.64 8.59
N GLN A 79 4.52 5.95 9.37
CA GLN A 79 4.08 5.22 10.56
C GLN A 79 2.74 4.52 10.35
N VAL A 80 1.86 5.09 9.52
CA VAL A 80 0.52 4.56 9.24
C VAL A 80 0.31 4.50 7.73
N LEU A 81 -0.04 3.32 7.21
CA LEU A 81 -0.32 3.10 5.80
C LEU A 81 -1.62 2.32 5.65
N HIS A 82 -2.63 2.95 5.05
CA HIS A 82 -3.86 2.29 4.62
C HIS A 82 -3.95 2.32 3.09
N LEU A 83 -4.13 1.16 2.47
CA LEU A 83 -4.27 1.00 1.03
C LEU A 83 -5.51 0.19 0.68
N PRO A 84 -6.09 0.40 -0.51
CA PRO A 84 -7.24 -0.37 -0.97
C PRO A 84 -6.81 -1.79 -1.34
N VAL A 85 -7.75 -2.58 -1.87
CA VAL A 85 -7.50 -3.95 -2.32
C VAL A 85 -6.26 -4.09 -3.22
N MET A 86 -5.36 -5.00 -2.84
CA MET A 86 -4.13 -5.35 -3.56
C MET A 86 -4.15 -6.81 -4.01
N VAL A 87 -3.19 -7.20 -4.85
CA VAL A 87 -3.05 -8.57 -5.36
C VAL A 87 -1.67 -9.15 -5.07
N ILE A 88 -1.58 -10.46 -4.81
CA ILE A 88 -0.31 -11.20 -4.81
C ILE A 88 -0.30 -12.15 -5.99
N GLU A 89 0.61 -11.95 -6.94
CA GLU A 89 0.81 -12.84 -8.07
C GLU A 89 1.94 -13.86 -7.80
N PRO A 90 1.98 -14.99 -8.54
CA PRO A 90 3.08 -15.95 -8.42
C PRO A 90 4.43 -15.26 -8.69
N GLY A 91 5.38 -15.46 -7.79
CA GLY A 91 6.71 -14.84 -7.88
C GLY A 91 6.79 -13.39 -7.40
N ALA A 92 5.72 -12.81 -6.83
CA ALA A 92 5.70 -11.41 -6.37
C ALA A 92 6.84 -11.02 -5.41
N PHE A 93 7.37 -11.99 -4.66
CA PHE A 93 8.44 -11.77 -3.69
C PHE A 93 9.85 -12.15 -4.18
N GLU A 94 9.97 -12.65 -5.41
CA GLU A 94 11.24 -13.09 -5.97
C GLU A 94 12.15 -11.90 -6.32
N GLY A 95 13.42 -11.97 -5.94
CA GLY A 95 14.41 -10.94 -6.28
C GLY A 95 14.21 -9.59 -5.56
N LEU A 96 13.32 -9.51 -4.56
CA LEU A 96 13.13 -8.28 -3.80
C LEU A 96 14.36 -7.96 -2.93
N GLU A 97 14.81 -6.71 -3.02
CA GLU A 97 15.88 -6.17 -2.17
C GLU A 97 15.29 -5.46 -0.95
N TYR A 98 15.75 -5.84 0.24
CA TYR A 98 15.26 -5.29 1.51
C TYR A 98 16.26 -4.27 2.05
N SER A 99 15.74 -3.23 2.72
CA SER A 99 16.61 -2.33 3.50
C SER A 99 17.21 -3.11 4.67
N ALA A 100 18.44 -2.76 5.05
CA ALA A 100 19.08 -3.30 6.25
C ALA A 100 18.48 -2.72 7.54
N GLU A 101 17.95 -1.49 7.46
CA GLU A 101 17.35 -0.82 8.59
C GLU A 101 15.85 -1.14 8.69
N PRO A 102 15.35 -1.46 9.89
CA PRO A 102 13.93 -1.74 10.10
C PRO A 102 13.10 -0.47 9.86
N HIS A 103 12.05 -0.59 9.04
CA HIS A 103 11.17 0.53 8.76
C HIS A 103 10.28 0.88 9.97
N PRO A 104 9.99 2.17 10.25
CA PRO A 104 9.24 2.57 11.45
C PRO A 104 7.72 2.41 11.34
N LEU A 105 7.20 1.84 10.25
CA LEU A 105 5.76 1.61 10.05
C LEU A 105 5.21 0.75 11.20
N ARG A 106 4.13 1.22 11.82
CA ARG A 106 3.49 0.57 12.99
C ARG A 106 2.10 0.07 12.67
N ASP A 107 1.42 0.77 11.77
CA ASP A 107 0.08 0.43 11.33
C ASP A 107 0.09 0.22 9.81
N LEU A 108 -0.25 -1.00 9.41
CA LEU A 108 -0.39 -1.40 8.01
C LEU A 108 -1.77 -2.03 7.88
N ASP A 109 -2.65 -1.34 7.18
CA ASP A 109 -3.97 -1.82 6.88
C ASP A 109 -4.16 -1.89 5.36
N ILE A 110 -4.59 -3.04 4.89
CA ILE A 110 -4.84 -3.29 3.47
C ILE A 110 -6.23 -3.91 3.42
N GLU A 111 -7.17 -3.19 2.82
CA GLU A 111 -8.60 -3.53 2.82
C GLU A 111 -8.83 -5.02 2.49
N GLU A 112 -8.18 -5.51 1.44
CA GLU A 112 -8.15 -6.92 1.09
C GLU A 112 -6.86 -7.25 0.32
N VAL A 113 -6.31 -8.46 0.50
CA VAL A 113 -5.23 -8.97 -0.35
C VAL A 113 -5.75 -10.21 -1.08
N VAL A 114 -5.90 -10.09 -2.40
CA VAL A 114 -6.46 -11.14 -3.24
C VAL A 114 -5.36 -12.05 -3.77
N PHE A 115 -5.61 -13.36 -3.73
CA PHE A 115 -4.73 -14.39 -4.27
C PHE A 115 -5.33 -15.03 -5.53
N PRO A 116 -4.49 -15.54 -6.45
CA PRO A 116 -4.91 -16.39 -7.54
C PRO A 116 -5.76 -17.58 -7.04
N PRO A 117 -6.79 -18.00 -7.80
CA PRO A 117 -7.65 -19.11 -7.40
C PRO A 117 -6.85 -20.40 -7.11
N GLY A 118 -7.10 -21.00 -5.95
CA GLY A 118 -6.45 -22.24 -5.53
C GLY A 118 -5.03 -22.08 -4.99
N MET A 119 -4.55 -20.83 -4.81
CA MET A 119 -3.27 -20.52 -4.18
C MET A 119 -3.47 -19.82 -2.84
N ASP A 120 -2.56 -20.06 -1.90
CA ASP A 120 -2.51 -19.39 -0.61
C ASP A 120 -1.11 -18.84 -0.39
N PHE A 121 -1.01 -17.51 -0.32
CA PHE A 121 0.24 -16.78 -0.09
C PHE A 121 0.27 -16.14 1.31
N SER A 122 -0.58 -16.60 2.23
CA SER A 122 -0.72 -15.98 3.56
C SER A 122 0.58 -15.98 4.36
N ARG A 123 1.38 -17.06 4.23
CA ARG A 123 2.67 -17.18 4.92
C ARG A 123 3.69 -16.23 4.30
N GLU A 124 3.84 -16.26 2.99
CA GLU A 124 4.76 -15.43 2.22
C GLU A 124 4.46 -13.94 2.44
N LYS A 125 3.16 -13.58 2.44
CA LYS A 125 2.69 -12.24 2.80
C LYS A 125 3.15 -11.84 4.20
N MET A 126 2.94 -12.71 5.19
CA MET A 126 3.32 -12.40 6.58
C MET A 126 4.83 -12.28 6.74
N ASP A 127 5.60 -13.22 6.16
CA ASP A 127 7.06 -13.21 6.20
C ASP A 127 7.61 -11.94 5.52
N PHE A 128 7.00 -11.52 4.41
CA PHE A 128 7.32 -10.26 3.75
C PHE A 128 7.02 -9.04 4.64
N ILE A 129 5.83 -8.94 5.23
CA ILE A 129 5.48 -7.84 6.13
C ILE A 129 6.47 -7.79 7.30
N GLN A 130 6.73 -8.91 7.96
CA GLN A 130 7.64 -8.97 9.11
C GLN A 130 9.07 -8.61 8.73
N ARG A 131 9.48 -8.91 7.51
CA ARG A 131 10.82 -8.56 7.01
C ARG A 131 10.94 -7.07 6.67
N VAL A 132 9.91 -6.47 6.07
CA VAL A 132 9.95 -5.06 5.62
C VAL A 132 9.56 -4.09 6.76
N PHE A 133 8.53 -4.45 7.53
CA PHE A 133 7.89 -3.64 8.56
C PHE A 133 7.79 -4.41 9.88
N PRO A 134 8.91 -4.70 10.55
CA PRO A 134 8.95 -5.53 11.76
C PRO A 134 8.20 -4.91 12.96
N ASN A 135 7.85 -3.63 12.91
CA ASN A 135 7.12 -2.93 13.96
C ASN A 135 5.59 -2.94 13.76
N VAL A 136 5.10 -3.48 12.64
CA VAL A 136 3.67 -3.63 12.41
C VAL A 136 3.14 -4.67 13.39
N ALA A 137 2.14 -4.28 14.19
CA ALA A 137 1.48 -5.20 15.09
C ALA A 137 0.92 -6.36 14.27
N VAL A 138 1.30 -7.60 14.62
CA VAL A 138 0.65 -8.78 14.05
C VAL A 138 -0.79 -8.72 14.53
N ALA A 139 -1.71 -8.34 13.64
CA ALA A 139 -3.12 -8.26 13.95
C ALA A 139 -3.57 -9.62 14.48
N SER A 140 -3.76 -9.72 15.79
CA SER A 140 -4.54 -10.78 16.39
C SER A 140 -5.97 -10.47 16.03
N ALA A 141 -6.56 -11.31 15.18
CA ALA A 141 -7.90 -11.14 14.63
C ALA A 141 -8.91 -10.79 15.74
N THR A 142 -9.22 -9.51 15.88
CA THR A 142 -10.36 -9.01 16.64
C THR A 142 -10.56 -7.55 16.27
N HIS A 143 -11.34 -7.31 15.21
CA HIS A 143 -12.18 -6.12 15.21
C HIS A 143 -13.57 -6.59 15.65
N PRO A 144 -14.11 -6.10 16.78
CA PRO A 144 -15.52 -6.27 17.08
C PRO A 144 -16.31 -5.46 16.05
N ILE A 145 -17.32 -6.10 15.46
CA ILE A 145 -18.35 -5.42 14.67
C ILE A 145 -19.00 -4.37 15.60
N ALA A 146 -18.82 -3.10 15.29
CA ALA A 146 -19.55 -2.02 15.93
C ALA A 146 -20.79 -1.70 15.10
N PHE A 147 -21.92 -2.17 15.63
CA PHE A 147 -23.35 -1.87 15.38
C PHE A 147 -23.88 -1.83 13.93
#